data_AF-A0A946YLI0-F1
#
_entry.id   AF-A0A946YLI0-F1
#
_cell.length_a   1.000
_cell.length_b   1.000
_cell.length_c   1.000
_cell.angle_alpha   90.00
_cell.angle_beta   90.00
_cell.angle_gamma   90.00
#
_symmetry.space_group_name_H-M   'P 1'
#
loop_
_entity.id
_entity.type
_entity.pdbx_description
1 polymer ?
#
loop_
_entity_poly.entity_id
_entity_poly.type
_entity_poly.pdbx_seq_one_letter_code
_entity_poly.pdbx_strand_id
1 'polypeptide(L)' 'MNKRFNVSVSGKAYENLRQLNAKYHYGNNYLLTILLENFDEITDCEAVEKVFADFKKEFGAPSGSSMKEKQ' A
#
# COMPACT_ATOMS: atom_id res chain seq x y z
N MET A 1 -8.48 -5.93 -18.67
CA MET A 1 -8.07 -4.50 -18.74
C MET A 1 -6.91 -4.32 -17.76
N ASN A 2 -5.66 -4.45 -18.19
CA ASN A 2 -4.51 -4.39 -17.27
C ASN A 2 -4.06 -2.93 -17.10
N LYS A 3 -4.66 -2.21 -16.15
CA LYS A 3 -4.07 -0.95 -15.66
C LYS A 3 -2.74 -1.32 -15.03
N ARG A 4 -1.63 -0.87 -15.61
CA ARG A 4 -0.30 -1.01 -15.00
C ARG A 4 -0.34 -0.27 -13.68
N PHE A 5 -0.43 -1.02 -12.59
CA PHE A 5 -0.34 -0.50 -11.24
C PHE A 5 1.11 -0.08 -11.01
N ASN A 6 1.36 1.23 -10.96
CA ASN A 6 2.68 1.79 -10.69
C ASN A 6 2.59 2.57 -9.38
N VAL A 7 3.23 2.04 -8.35
CA VAL A 7 3.30 2.66 -7.02
C VAL A 7 4.77 2.94 -6.72
N SER A 8 5.05 4.20 -6.41
CA SER A 8 6.33 4.58 -5.82
C SER A 8 6.36 4.10 -4.38
N VAL A 9 7.03 2.98 -4.14
CA VAL A 9 7.23 2.42 -2.79
C VAL A 9 8.58 2.85 -2.22
N SER A 10 8.69 2.88 -0.88
CA SER A 10 9.98 3.12 -0.22
C SER A 10 10.97 1.98 -0.53
N GLY A 11 12.26 2.24 -0.40
CA GLY A 11 13.31 1.23 -0.63
C GLY A 11 13.12 -0.03 0.24
N LYS A 12 12.69 0.16 1.49
CA LYS A 12 12.38 -0.93 2.43
C LYS A 12 11.19 -1.78 1.95
N ALA A 13 10.13 -1.14 1.47
CA ALA A 13 8.98 -1.86 0.94
C ALA A 13 9.33 -2.66 -0.34
N TYR A 14 10.20 -2.10 -1.19
CA TYR A 14 10.71 -2.81 -2.36
C TYR A 14 11.56 -4.04 -1.98
N GLU A 15 12.38 -3.93 -0.94
CA GLU A 15 13.18 -5.05 -0.44
C GLU A 15 12.30 -6.18 0.12
N ASN A 16 11.27 -5.85 0.89
CA ASN A 16 10.28 -6.82 1.37
C ASN A 16 9.59 -7.55 0.21
N LEU A 17 9.20 -6.82 -0.85
CA LEU A 17 8.64 -7.42 -2.06
C LEU A 17 9.64 -8.35 -2.76
N ARG A 18 10.93 -7.99 -2.81
CA ARG A 18 11.96 -8.88 -3.37
C ARG A 18 12.18 -10.14 -2.55
N GLN A 19 12.12 -10.07 -1.22
CA GLN A 19 12.19 -11.25 -0.37
C GLN A 19 10.98 -12.18 -0.60
N LEU A 20 9.78 -11.62 -0.74
CA LEU A 20 8.59 -12.38 -1.09
C LEU A 20 8.69 -13.00 -2.49
N ASN A 21 9.23 -12.26 -3.46
CA ASN A 21 9.52 -12.78 -4.80
C ASN A 21 10.52 -13.94 -4.74
N ALA A 22 11.59 -13.84 -3.96
CA ALA A 22 12.57 -14.91 -3.80
C ALA A 22 11.95 -16.17 -3.18
N LYS A 23 10.98 -16.00 -2.27
CA LYS A 23 10.32 -17.10 -1.57
C LYS A 23 9.23 -17.80 -2.39
N TYR A 24 8.45 -17.04 -3.15
CA TYR A 24 7.25 -17.54 -3.84
C TYR A 24 7.36 -17.52 -5.37
N HIS A 25 8.45 -16.99 -5.92
CA HIS A 25 8.74 -16.88 -7.36
C HIS A 25 7.70 -16.12 -8.19
N TYR A 26 6.83 -15.34 -7.54
CA TYR A 26 5.83 -14.49 -8.21
C TYR A 26 6.38 -13.10 -8.48
N GLY A 27 6.07 -12.54 -9.66
CA GLY A 27 6.42 -11.16 -9.98
C GLY A 27 5.81 -10.15 -9.00
N ASN A 28 6.49 -9.03 -8.78
CA ASN A 28 6.09 -8.02 -7.79
C ASN A 28 4.63 -7.55 -7.95
N ASN A 29 4.15 -7.39 -9.19
CA ASN A 29 2.77 -6.99 -9.43
C ASN A 29 1.77 -8.04 -8.95
N TYR A 30 2.08 -9.32 -9.12
CA TYR A 30 1.21 -10.41 -8.68
C TYR A 30 1.20 -10.52 -7.15
N LEU A 31 2.35 -10.34 -6.51
CA LEU A 31 2.45 -10.26 -5.04
C LEU A 31 1.65 -9.09 -4.49
N LEU A 32 1.74 -7.91 -5.13
CA LEU A 32 0.92 -6.75 -4.75
C LEU A 32 -0.57 -7.03 -4.92
N THR A 33 -0.97 -7.71 -6.00
CA THR A 33 -2.36 -8.14 -6.18
C THR A 33 -2.80 -9.04 -5.03
N ILE A 34 -2.04 -10.08 -4.67
CA ILE A 34 -2.40 -10.94 -3.53
C ILE A 34 -2.54 -10.13 -2.24
N LEU A 35 -1.58 -9.25 -1.95
CA LEU A 35 -1.59 -8.45 -0.71
C LEU A 35 -2.77 -7.48 -0.64
N LEU A 36 -3.17 -6.89 -1.77
CA LEU A 36 -4.27 -5.92 -1.82
C LEU A 36 -5.64 -6.58 -1.84
N GLU A 37 -5.78 -7.71 -2.55
CA GLU A 37 -7.04 -8.45 -2.64
C GLU A 37 -7.38 -9.19 -1.33
N ASN A 38 -6.38 -9.46 -0.48
CA ASN A 38 -6.57 -10.12 0.82
C ASN A 38 -6.19 -9.17 1.97
N PHE A 39 -6.25 -7.86 1.73
CA PHE A 39 -5.76 -6.86 2.68
C PHE A 39 -6.51 -6.92 4.01
N ASP A 40 -7.83 -7.08 3.96
CA ASP A 40 -8.72 -7.24 5.10
C ASP A 40 -8.47 -8.54 5.89
N GLU A 41 -8.03 -9.60 5.23
CA GLU A 41 -7.68 -10.86 5.89
C GLU A 41 -6.32 -10.82 6.60
N ILE A 42 -5.36 -10.06 6.04
CA ILE A 42 -3.97 -10.05 6.53
C ILE A 42 -3.62 -8.82 7.39
N THR A 43 -4.52 -7.84 7.48
CA THR A 43 -4.30 -6.62 8.27
C THR A 43 -5.41 -6.38 9.28
N ASP A 44 -5.00 -5.92 10.47
CA ASP A 44 -5.90 -5.43 11.49
C ASP A 44 -6.24 -3.96 11.21
N CYS A 45 -7.53 -3.63 11.24
CA CYS A 45 -8.01 -2.28 10.91
C CYS A 45 -7.41 -1.20 11.81
N GLU A 46 -7.27 -1.44 13.12
CA GLU A 46 -6.72 -0.45 14.05
C GLU A 46 -5.22 -0.23 13.79
N ALA A 47 -4.49 -1.30 13.47
CA ALA A 47 -3.08 -1.21 13.10
C ALA A 47 -2.88 -0.39 11.81
N VAL A 48 -3.75 -0.56 10.82
CA VAL A 48 -3.70 0.21 9.57
C VAL A 48 -3.98 1.68 9.81
N GLU A 49 -5.00 2.01 10.59
CA GLU A 49 -5.32 3.40 10.95
C GLU A 49 -4.15 4.09 11.64
N LYS A 50 -3.48 3.39 12.57
CA LYS A 50 -2.30 3.91 13.23
C LYS A 50 -1.16 4.20 12.25
N VAL A 51 -0.86 3.26 11.35
CA VAL A 51 0.17 3.45 10.31
C VAL A 51 -0.18 4.63 9.42
N PHE A 52 -1.46 4.83 9.08
CA PHE A 52 -1.91 5.97 8.28
C PHE A 52 -1.72 7.29 9.03
N ALA A 53 -2.07 7.32 10.32
CA ALA A 53 -1.87 8.50 11.16
C ALA A 53 -0.38 8.86 11.30
N ASP A 54 0.48 7.87 11.52
CA ASP A 54 1.93 8.04 11.62
C ASP A 54 2.53 8.50 10.28
N PHE A 55 2.14 7.88 9.16
CA PHE A 55 2.60 8.26 7.83
C PHE A 55 2.17 9.68 7.46
N LYS A 56 0.93 10.07 7.77
CA LYS A 56 0.42 11.44 7.58
C LYS A 56 1.19 12.46 8.43
N LYS A 57 1.62 12.07 9.64
CA LYS A 57 2.41 12.92 10.52
C LYS A 57 3.84 13.12 10.00
N GLU A 58 4.45 12.08 9.43
CA GLU A 58 5.84 12.10 8.94
C GLU A 58 5.97 12.78 7.56
N PHE A 59 5.07 12.49 6.63
CA PHE A 59 5.16 12.97 5.24
C PHE A 59 4.18 14.11 4.92
N GLY A 60 3.31 14.46 5.86
CA GLY A 60 2.15 15.32 5.60
C GLY A 60 1.04 14.56 4.89
N ALA A 61 -0.19 15.07 4.97
CA ALA A 61 -1.21 14.66 4.01
C ALA A 61 -0.82 15.24 2.65
N PRO A 62 -1.06 14.53 1.52
CA PRO A 62 -1.09 15.22 0.24
C PRO A 62 -2.04 16.41 0.40
N SER A 63 -1.56 17.62 0.11
CA SER A 63 -2.35 18.86 0.15
C SER A 63 -3.36 18.88 -1.00
N GLY A 64 -4.19 17.84 -1.07
CA GLY A 64 -5.42 17.82 -1.85
C GLY A 64 -6.49 18.49 -1.03
N SER A 65 -6.45 19.83 -0.96
CA SER A 65 -7.63 20.60 -0.63
C SER A 65 -8.79 20.12 -1.51
N SER A 66 -9.94 19.90 -0.90
CA SER A 66 -11.28 19.75 -1.51
C SER A 66 -11.79 18.33 -1.79
N MET A 67 -11.97 17.50 -0.75
CA MET A 67 -13.23 16.75 -0.69
C MET A 67 -14.31 17.77 -0.34
N LYS A 68 -14.99 18.31 -1.37
CA LYS A 68 -16.27 18.99 -1.16
C LYS A 68 -17.25 17.96 -0.63
N GLU A 69 -17.51 18.01 0.67
CA GLU A 69 -18.74 17.53 1.27
C GLU A 69 -19.89 18.21 0.53
N LYS A 70 -20.58 17.47 -0.34
CA LYS A 70 -21.88 17.89 -0.86
C LYS A 70 -22.90 17.57 0.22
N GLN A 71 -23.37 18.63 0.87
CA GLN A 71 -24.66 18.70 1.55
C GLN A 71 -25.79 18.32 0.58
#